data_AF-A0AAV9LK24-F1
#
_entry.id   AF-A0AAV9LK24-F1
#
_cell.length_a   1.000
_cell.length_b   1.000
_cell.length_c   1.000
_cell.angle_alpha   90.00
_cell.angle_beta   90.00
_cell.angle_gamma   90.00
#
_symmetry.space_group_name_H-M   'P 1'
#
loop_
_entity.id
_entity.type
_entity.pdbx_description
1 polymer ?
#
loop_
_entity_poly.entity_id
_entity_poly.type
_entity_poly.pdbx_seq_one_letter_code
_entity_poly.pdbx_strand_id
1 'polypeptide(L)'
;MILPNYLQDSGFFDKTNKIDWATLNAYKDNKTGELLGPQHPFEVEFAQDIMQQESDSLDCGTYVVAFAKFLSDEMKLPSIPFQSDYLHSRYATLL
;
A
#
# COMPACT_ATOMS: atom_id res chain seq x y z
N MET A 1 4.91 1.45 -3.75
CA MET A 1 3.61 0.99 -3.20
C MET A 1 3.94 -0.05 -2.15
N ILE A 2 3.61 0.16 -0.87
CA ILE A 2 3.82 -0.89 0.15
C ILE A 2 2.77 -1.97 -0.06
N LEU A 3 3.20 -3.22 -0.04
CA LEU A 3 2.31 -4.37 0.00
C LEU A 3 2.38 -4.99 1.40
N PRO A 4 1.24 -5.14 2.09
CA PRO A 4 1.17 -5.86 3.36
C PRO A 4 1.74 -7.28 3.24
N ASN A 5 2.44 -7.76 4.29
CA ASN A 5 2.94 -9.15 4.34
C ASN A 5 1.82 -10.18 4.13
N TYR A 6 0.60 -9.83 4.55
CA TYR A 6 -0.60 -10.60 4.25
C TYR A 6 -0.77 -10.92 2.75
N LEU A 7 -0.45 -10.00 1.85
CA LEU A 7 -0.55 -10.26 0.40
C LEU A 7 0.53 -11.25 -0.06
N GLN A 8 1.70 -11.24 0.57
CA GLN A 8 2.72 -12.25 0.32
C GLN A 8 2.31 -13.62 0.86
N ASP A 9 1.83 -13.69 2.11
CA ASP A 9 1.42 -14.95 2.75
C ASP A 9 0.15 -15.56 2.14
N SER A 10 -0.73 -14.73 1.59
CA SER A 10 -1.94 -15.18 0.89
C SER A 10 -1.67 -15.76 -0.51
N GLY A 11 -0.42 -15.77 -0.96
CA GLY A 11 -0.04 -16.21 -2.30
C GLY A 11 -0.61 -15.31 -3.41
N PHE A 12 -0.88 -14.04 -3.08
CA PHE A 12 -1.45 -13.07 -4.03
C PHE A 12 -0.56 -12.93 -5.28
N PHE A 13 0.76 -12.97 -5.09
CA PHE A 13 1.75 -12.86 -6.16
C PHE A 13 2.14 -14.18 -6.81
N ASP A 14 1.79 -15.33 -6.21
CA ASP A 14 2.11 -16.65 -6.76
C ASP A 14 1.37 -16.91 -8.08
N LYS A 15 0.29 -16.16 -8.33
CA LYS A 15 -0.35 -16.09 -9.65
C LYS A 15 0.45 -15.18 -10.58
N THR A 16 1.53 -15.72 -11.14
CA THR A 16 2.33 -15.06 -12.20
C THR A 16 1.68 -15.09 -13.58
N ASN A 17 0.49 -15.67 -13.71
CA ASN A 17 -0.24 -15.68 -14.97
C ASN A 17 -0.56 -14.23 -15.32
N LYS A 18 0.00 -13.76 -16.45
CA LYS A 18 -0.30 -12.45 -17.03
C LYS A 18 -1.81 -12.24 -16.97
N ILE A 19 -2.23 -11.26 -16.18
CA ILE A 19 -3.65 -10.96 -16.00
C ILE A 19 -4.23 -10.73 -17.39
N ASP A 20 -5.19 -11.58 -17.78
CA ASP A 20 -5.93 -11.38 -19.01
C ASP A 20 -6.96 -10.28 -18.77
N TRP A 21 -6.53 -9.03 -18.91
CA TRP A 21 -7.36 -7.84 -18.72
C TRP A 21 -8.61 -7.87 -19.59
N ALA A 22 -8.58 -8.58 -20.73
CA ALA A 22 -9.74 -8.74 -21.60
C ALA A 22 -10.83 -9.64 -21.01
N THR A 23 -10.56 -10.38 -19.93
CA THR A 23 -11.59 -11.13 -19.19
C THR A 23 -12.24 -10.32 -18.07
N LEU A 24 -11.65 -9.18 -17.70
CA LEU A 24 -12.10 -8.37 -16.56
C LEU A 24 -12.99 -7.21 -17.00
N ASN A 25 -14.28 -7.29 -16.71
CA ASN A 25 -15.25 -6.25 -17.07
C ASN A 25 -14.93 -4.86 -16.47
N ALA A 26 -14.23 -4.81 -15.33
CA ALA A 26 -13.81 -3.55 -14.70
C ALA A 26 -12.85 -2.72 -15.58
N TYR A 27 -12.18 -3.36 -16.55
CA TYR A 27 -11.22 -2.71 -17.44
C TYR A 27 -11.76 -2.51 -18.85
N LYS A 28 -13.05 -2.75 -19.06
CA LYS A 28 -13.74 -2.54 -20.33
C LYS A 28 -14.63 -1.32 -20.26
N ASP A 29 -14.73 -0.61 -21.38
CA ASP A 29 -15.81 0.33 -21.59
C ASP A 29 -17.15 -0.43 -21.59
N ASN A 30 -18.13 0.13 -20.87
CA ASN A 30 -19.40 -0.54 -20.66
C ASN A 30 -20.31 -0.50 -21.90
N LYS A 31 -20.01 0.31 -22.91
CA LYS A 31 -20.78 0.44 -24.15
C LYS A 31 -20.12 -0.29 -25.31
N THR A 32 -18.82 -0.16 -25.48
CA THR A 32 -18.08 -0.76 -26.60
C THR A 32 -17.50 -2.13 -26.25
N GLY A 33 -17.30 -2.43 -24.96
CA GLY A 33 -16.65 -3.66 -24.50
C GLY A 33 -15.14 -3.70 -24.75
N GLU A 34 -14.58 -2.61 -25.29
CA GLU A 34 -13.15 -2.46 -25.54
C GLU A 34 -12.40 -2.12 -24.25
N LEU A 35 -11.10 -2.43 -24.20
CA LEU A 35 -10.28 -2.08 -23.03
C LEU A 35 -10.16 -0.56 -22.89
N LEU A 36 -10.26 -0.07 -21.65
CA LEU A 36 -10.20 1.36 -21.32
C LEU A 36 -8.84 2.02 -21.63
N GLY A 37 -7.82 1.24 -21.99
CA GLY A 37 -6.51 1.72 -22.38
C GLY A 37 -5.47 0.61 -22.51
N PRO A 38 -4.24 0.95 -22.94
CA PRO A 38 -3.14 0.01 -22.98
C PRO A 38 -2.75 -0.43 -21.56
N GLN A 39 -2.65 -1.74 -21.37
CA GLN A 39 -2.34 -2.34 -20.07
C GLN A 39 -0.84 -2.56 -19.96
N HIS A 40 -0.15 -1.58 -19.37
CA HIS A 40 1.29 -1.66 -19.10
C HIS A 40 1.53 -2.22 -17.70
N PRO A 41 2.29 -3.32 -17.56
CA PRO A 41 2.79 -3.73 -16.26
C PRO A 41 3.59 -2.58 -15.63
N PHE A 42 3.47 -2.42 -14.32
CA PHE A 42 4.30 -1.50 -13.55
C PHE A 42 5.21 -2.31 -12.61
N GLU A 43 6.39 -1.77 -12.34
CA GLU A 43 7.32 -2.36 -11.39
C GLU A 43 6.85 -2.11 -9.95
N VAL A 44 7.03 -3.11 -9.11
CA VAL A 44 6.63 -3.06 -7.70
C VAL A 44 7.83 -3.44 -6.85
N GLU A 45 8.31 -2.47 -6.08
CA GLU A 45 9.39 -2.67 -5.11
C GLU A 45 8.84 -2.86 -3.70
N PHE A 46 9.39 -3.84 -3.00
CA PHE A 46 9.06 -4.12 -1.61
C PHE A 46 10.03 -3.39 -0.69
N ALA A 47 9.51 -2.43 0.06
CA ALA A 47 10.28 -1.81 1.13
C ALA A 47 10.23 -2.71 2.37
N GLN A 48 11.38 -3.27 2.72
CA GLN A 48 11.57 -3.99 3.98
C GLN A 48 11.68 -3.01 5.15
N ASP A 49 11.45 -3.49 6.36
CA ASP A 49 11.56 -2.74 7.61
C ASP A 49 10.60 -1.54 7.77
N ILE A 50 9.55 -1.47 6.95
CA ILE A 50 8.45 -0.54 7.21
C ILE A 50 7.51 -1.16 8.23
N MET A 51 7.25 -0.42 9.31
CA MET A 51 6.36 -0.91 10.35
C MET A 51 4.93 -1.05 9.82
N GLN A 52 4.34 -2.23 10.05
CA GLN A 52 2.99 -2.56 9.62
C GLN A 52 1.99 -2.28 10.74
N GLN A 53 0.75 -1.99 10.36
CA GLN A 53 -0.35 -1.88 11.31
C GLN A 53 -0.69 -3.26 11.86
N GLU A 54 -0.68 -3.38 13.18
CA GLU A 54 -1.17 -4.59 13.86
C GLU A 54 -2.64 -4.85 13.48
N SER A 55 -2.99 -6.11 13.28
CA SER A 55 -4.30 -6.50 12.74
C SER A 55 -5.50 -6.10 13.63
N ASP A 56 -5.26 -5.86 14.91
CA ASP A 56 -6.23 -5.42 15.91
C ASP A 56 -6.25 -3.89 16.11
N SER A 57 -5.32 -3.16 15.49
CA SER A 57 -5.23 -1.71 15.60
C SER A 57 -6.29 -1.02 14.73
N LEU A 58 -6.98 -0.04 15.28
CA LEU A 58 -7.93 0.82 14.56
C LEU A 58 -7.31 2.15 14.11
N ASP A 59 -6.03 2.38 14.40
CA ASP A 59 -5.35 3.66 14.19
C ASP A 59 -4.78 3.83 12.77
N CYS A 60 -5.52 3.43 11.74
CA CYS A 60 -5.03 3.41 10.36
C CYS A 60 -4.55 4.78 9.86
N GLY A 61 -5.19 5.87 10.30
CA GLY A 61 -4.77 7.23 9.98
C GLY A 61 -3.34 7.54 10.44
N THR A 62 -2.97 7.07 11.64
CA THR A 62 -1.64 7.29 12.22
C THR A 62 -0.55 6.56 11.43
N TYR A 63 -0.83 5.33 10.96
CA TYR A 63 0.06 4.58 10.09
C TYR A 63 0.25 5.25 8.73
N VAL A 64 -0.83 5.74 8.12
CA VAL A 64 -0.76 6.47 6.83
C VAL A 64 0.07 7.75 6.96
N VAL A 65 -0.11 8.52 8.03
CA VAL A 65 0.67 9.75 8.28
C VAL A 65 2.16 9.45 8.49
N ALA A 66 2.48 8.42 9.29
CA ALA A 66 3.86 8.01 9.50
C ALA A 66 4.54 7.55 8.20
N PHE A 67 3.79 6.82 7.35
CA PHE A 67 4.30 6.36 6.07
C PHE A 67 4.53 7.50 5.06
N ALA A 68 3.58 8.43 4.94
CA ALA A 68 3.74 9.60 4.09
C ALA A 68 4.97 10.43 4.48
N LYS A 69 5.26 10.52 5.78
CA LYS A 69 6.47 11.14 6.30
C LYS A 69 7.74 10.36 5.95
N PHE A 70 7.75 9.03 6.11
CA PHE A 70 8.86 8.18 5.69
C PHE A 70 9.23 8.40 4.22
N LEU A 71 8.23 8.51 3.34
CA LEU A 71 8.45 8.78 1.91
C LEU A 71 8.95 10.20 1.64
N SER A 72 8.56 11.17 2.47
CA SER A 72 8.91 12.58 2.29
C SER A 72 10.32 12.91 2.80
N ASP A 73 10.79 12.23 3.85
CA ASP A 73 12.05 12.54 4.55
C ASP A 73 13.28 11.76 4.03
N GLU A 74 13.21 11.12 2.86
CA GLU A 74 14.29 10.28 2.26
C GLU A 74 15.03 9.43 3.32
N MET A 75 14.37 8.39 3.81
CA MET A 75 15.04 7.23 4.42
C MET A 75 15.98 7.55 5.61
N LYS A 76 15.56 8.46 6.51
CA LYS A 76 16.18 8.64 7.83
C LYS A 76 15.14 8.70 8.95
N LEU A 77 14.17 7.79 8.95
CA LEU A 77 13.59 7.44 10.24
C LEU A 77 14.56 6.46 10.91
N PRO A 78 15.10 6.77 12.10
CA PRO A 78 15.67 5.71 12.93
C PRO A 78 14.57 4.67 13.13
N SER A 79 14.93 3.40 13.27
CA SER A 79 14.02 2.28 13.54
C SER A 79 13.37 2.40 14.93
N ILE A 80 12.72 3.53 15.20
CA ILE A 80 11.96 3.77 16.40
C ILE A 80 10.70 2.90 16.23
N PRO A 81 10.42 1.98 17.17
CA PRO A 81 9.19 1.21 17.13
C PRO A 81 8.03 2.21 17.09
N PHE A 82 7.15 2.09 16.10
CA PHE A 82 6.03 3.00 15.97
C PHE A 82 5.13 2.86 17.19
N GLN A 83 4.95 3.98 17.88
CA GLN A 83 4.14 4.12 19.07
C GLN A 83 2.95 4.96 18.64
N SER A 84 1.77 4.34 18.47
CA SER A 84 0.60 5.07 17.96
C SER A 84 0.26 6.23 18.89
N ASP A 85 0.38 6.05 20.20
CA ASP A 85 0.20 7.09 21.22
C ASP A 85 1.12 8.31 21.03
N TYR A 86 2.40 8.08 20.71
CA TYR A 86 3.37 9.16 20.47
C TYR A 86 3.01 9.95 19.20
N LEU A 87 2.68 9.23 18.13
CA LEU A 87 2.30 9.87 16.86
C LEU A 87 0.96 10.60 17.00
N HIS A 88 -0.02 9.98 17.65
CA HIS A 88 -1.30 10.59 17.96
C HIS A 88 -1.09 11.88 18.77
N SER A 89 -0.24 11.86 19.82
CA SER A 89 0.07 13.06 20.59
C SER A 89 0.79 14.14 19.77
N ARG A 90 1.71 13.76 18.88
CA ARG A 90 2.47 14.70 18.05
C ARG A 90 1.62 15.38 16.97
N TYR A 91 0.67 14.65 16.41
CA TYR A 91 -0.15 15.11 15.29
C TYR A 91 -1.52 15.62 15.72
N ALA A 92 -2.03 15.26 16.91
CA ALA A 92 -3.26 15.85 17.46
C ALA A 92 -3.14 17.37 17.66
N THR A 93 -1.93 17.90 17.87
CA THR A 93 -1.67 19.34 17.97
C THR A 93 -1.65 20.08 16.63
N LEU A 94 -1.75 19.38 15.50
CA LEU A 94 -1.75 19.97 14.15
C LEU A 94 -3.17 20.10 13.55
N LEU A 95 -4.19 19.71 14.30
CA LEU A 95 -5.61 19.90 14.00
C LEU A 95 -6.20 21.00 14.90
#